data_AF-A0A7Z1S6K1-F1
#
_entry.id   AF-A0A7Z1S6K1-F1
#
_cell.length_a   1.000
_cell.length_b   1.000
_cell.length_c   1.000
_cell.angle_alpha   90.00
_cell.angle_beta   90.00
_cell.angle_gamma   90.00
#
_symmetry.space_group_name_H-M   'P 1'
#
loop_
_entity.id
_entity.type
_entity.pdbx_description
1 polymer ?
#
loop_
_entity_poly.entity_id
_entity_poly.type
_entity_poly.pdbx_seq_one_letter_code
_entity_poly.pdbx_strand_id
1 'polypeptide(L)'
;YYAVGLFFSKEKVRDSIHEEMFNQYFESEGFKVIGYRDVPVDTRAIAQHVADTMPYIQQVFVDITGVIEVEKRLYLARKQIEKYSETQSIDLYFTSLSHRTIVYKGWLRSDQIKGLYLDLQNEAYQSKLGLVHSRFSTNTFPSWKRAHPNRMLMHNGEINTIKGNVNWMRARQNKLVETLFEDEKDKVHFIVDEDGSDSSIVDNALEFLSLAMEPEKAAMLLIPEPWLYNESNDKKVRSFYEFYSYLMEPWDGPTMISFCNGDKIGALT
;
A
#
# COMPACT_ATOMS: atom_id res chain seq x y z
N TYR A 1 -13.62 17.38 -5.06
CA TYR A 1 -13.23 16.21 -4.23
C TYR A 1 -11.73 16.02 -4.37
N TYR A 2 -11.02 15.49 -3.37
CA TYR A 2 -9.57 15.29 -3.48
C TYR A 2 -9.12 13.93 -2.96
N ALA A 3 -7.95 13.49 -3.45
CA ALA A 3 -7.17 12.40 -2.87
C ALA A 3 -5.89 12.96 -2.23
N VAL A 4 -5.33 12.19 -1.30
CA VAL A 4 -4.08 12.55 -0.62
C VAL A 4 -3.08 11.41 -0.78
N GLY A 5 -1.88 11.75 -1.25
CA GLY A 5 -0.73 10.85 -1.22
C GLY A 5 0.20 11.23 -0.10
N LEU A 6 0.38 10.38 0.91
CA LEU A 6 1.41 10.56 1.95
C LEU A 6 2.62 9.70 1.58
N PHE A 7 3.76 10.33 1.39
CA PHE A 7 4.98 9.65 0.98
C PHE A 7 6.20 10.06 1.80
N PHE A 8 7.16 9.16 1.82
CA PHE A 8 8.50 9.34 2.36
C PHE A 8 9.47 9.54 1.21
N SER A 9 10.40 10.47 1.36
CA SER A 9 11.51 10.66 0.42
C SER A 9 12.79 11.07 1.16
N LYS A 10 13.97 10.76 0.62
CA LYS A 10 15.25 11.29 1.13
C LYS A 10 15.51 12.75 0.77
N GLU A 11 14.76 13.28 -0.16
CA GLU A 11 14.79 14.70 -0.55
C GLU A 11 13.37 15.25 -0.68
N LYS A 12 13.20 16.56 -0.53
CA LYS A 12 11.89 17.18 -0.75
C LYS A 12 11.54 17.11 -2.22
N VAL A 13 10.34 16.62 -2.54
CA VAL A 13 9.81 16.66 -3.90
C VAL A 13 9.36 18.09 -4.24
N ARG A 14 8.64 18.75 -3.31
CA ARG A 14 8.23 20.15 -3.48
C ARG A 14 9.44 21.06 -3.67
N ASP A 15 9.35 21.96 -4.64
CA ASP A 15 10.35 22.93 -5.07
C ASP A 15 11.65 22.29 -5.60
N SER A 16 11.63 20.99 -5.90
CA SER A 16 12.77 20.27 -6.50
C SER A 16 12.62 20.09 -8.01
N ILE A 17 13.69 19.60 -8.65
CA ILE A 17 13.69 19.27 -10.08
C ILE A 17 12.70 18.15 -10.45
N HIS A 18 12.18 17.41 -9.47
CA HIS A 18 11.28 16.28 -9.67
C HIS A 18 9.79 16.66 -9.62
N GLU A 19 9.46 17.84 -9.05
CA GLU A 19 8.07 18.25 -8.82
C GLU A 19 7.27 18.27 -10.13
N GLU A 20 7.83 18.86 -11.19
CA GLU A 20 7.15 18.98 -12.48
C GLU A 20 6.79 17.62 -13.06
N MET A 21 7.72 16.66 -13.00
CA MET A 21 7.47 15.32 -13.52
C MET A 21 6.45 14.54 -12.67
N PHE A 22 6.49 14.69 -11.34
CA PHE A 22 5.47 14.11 -10.48
C PHE A 22 4.08 14.67 -10.81
N ASN A 23 3.98 15.99 -11.04
CA ASN A 23 2.74 16.63 -11.43
C ASN A 23 2.24 16.10 -12.78
N GLN A 24 3.13 15.95 -13.76
CA GLN A 24 2.79 15.39 -15.07
C GLN A 24 2.22 13.96 -14.97
N TYR A 25 2.71 13.11 -14.06
CA TYR A 25 2.15 11.76 -13.85
C TYR A 25 0.77 11.75 -13.19
N PHE A 26 0.45 12.74 -12.36
CA PHE A 26 -0.92 12.90 -11.88
C PHE A 26 -1.84 13.45 -12.98
N GLU A 27 -1.36 14.43 -13.74
CA GLU A 27 -2.10 15.06 -14.84
C GLU A 27 -2.39 14.08 -15.99
N SER A 28 -1.47 13.17 -16.30
CA SER A 28 -1.67 12.13 -17.31
C SER A 28 -2.79 11.13 -16.95
N GLU A 29 -3.12 11.01 -15.67
CA GLU A 29 -4.23 10.20 -15.16
C GLU A 29 -5.52 11.01 -14.93
N GLY A 30 -5.54 12.27 -15.39
CA GLY A 30 -6.71 13.15 -15.35
C GLY A 30 -6.87 13.93 -14.03
N PHE A 31 -5.88 13.89 -13.14
CA PHE A 31 -5.91 14.66 -11.90
C PHE A 31 -5.34 16.06 -12.07
N LYS A 32 -5.76 17.00 -11.23
CA LYS A 32 -5.09 18.29 -11.08
C LYS A 32 -4.36 18.34 -9.75
N VAL A 33 -3.05 18.59 -9.75
CA VAL A 33 -2.31 18.79 -8.50
C VAL A 33 -2.75 20.09 -7.84
N ILE A 34 -3.22 20.01 -6.60
CA ILE A 34 -3.62 21.16 -5.78
C ILE A 34 -2.38 21.74 -5.09
N GLY A 35 -1.50 20.87 -4.61
CA GLY A 35 -0.22 21.26 -4.04
C GLY A 35 0.37 20.23 -3.08
N TYR A 36 1.58 20.55 -2.62
CA TYR A 36 2.34 19.73 -1.67
C TYR A 36 2.38 20.37 -0.29
N ARG A 37 2.28 19.54 0.75
CA ARG A 37 2.32 19.93 2.16
C ARG A 37 3.38 19.12 2.90
N ASP A 38 4.29 19.80 3.56
CA ASP A 38 5.17 19.15 4.53
C ASP A 38 4.32 18.75 5.75
N VAL A 39 4.38 17.47 6.15
CA VAL A 39 3.62 16.98 7.31
C VAL A 39 4.25 17.52 8.59
N PRO A 40 3.48 18.20 9.47
CA PRO A 40 4.01 18.76 10.69
C PRO A 40 4.36 17.64 11.68
N VAL A 41 5.64 17.57 12.04
CA VAL A 41 6.17 16.57 12.96
C VAL A 41 6.91 17.20 14.14
N ASP A 42 6.81 16.57 15.31
CA ASP A 42 7.64 16.89 16.49
C ASP A 42 8.63 15.76 16.76
N THR A 43 9.87 15.96 16.29
CA THR A 43 10.93 14.96 16.43
C THR A 43 11.38 14.74 17.87
N ARG A 44 11.03 15.61 18.81
CA ARG A 44 11.30 15.43 20.24
C ARG A 44 10.50 14.28 20.86
N ALA A 45 9.44 13.82 20.17
CA ALA A 45 8.63 12.69 20.61
C ALA A 45 9.32 11.32 20.45
N ILE A 46 10.42 11.26 19.68
CA ILE A 46 11.17 10.04 19.36
C ILE A 46 12.64 10.19 19.76
N ALA A 47 13.36 9.06 19.81
CA ALA A 47 14.79 9.09 20.14
C ALA A 47 15.60 9.76 19.00
N GLN A 48 16.68 10.47 19.36
CA GLN A 48 17.47 11.24 18.39
C GLN A 48 17.96 10.38 17.20
N HIS A 49 18.52 9.19 17.46
CA HIS A 49 19.00 8.30 16.40
C HIS A 49 17.89 7.82 15.45
N VAL A 50 16.62 7.86 15.87
CA VAL A 50 15.46 7.57 15.02
C VAL A 50 15.15 8.82 14.18
N ALA A 51 15.11 9.99 14.82
CA ALA A 51 14.89 11.28 14.15
C ALA A 51 15.93 11.55 13.04
N ASP A 52 17.20 11.19 13.27
CA ASP A 52 18.28 11.35 12.29
C ASP A 52 18.10 10.50 11.03
N THR A 53 17.22 9.50 11.08
CA THR A 53 16.90 8.60 9.94
C THR A 53 15.58 8.94 9.28
N MET A 54 14.90 10.00 9.73
CA MET A 54 13.61 10.41 9.20
C MET A 54 13.69 10.77 7.72
N PRO A 55 12.79 10.22 6.89
CA PRO A 55 12.59 10.77 5.56
C PRO A 55 11.91 12.14 5.67
N TYR A 56 11.96 12.93 4.59
CA TYR A 56 10.98 13.97 4.38
C TYR A 56 9.60 13.32 4.23
N ILE A 57 8.65 13.80 5.03
CA ILE A 57 7.27 13.31 5.03
C ILE A 57 6.41 14.39 4.40
N GLN A 58 5.90 14.11 3.21
CA GLN A 58 5.13 15.07 2.43
C GLN A 58 3.80 14.47 2.02
N GLN A 59 2.81 15.35 1.89
CA GLN A 59 1.51 15.06 1.30
C GLN A 59 1.40 15.74 -0.06
N VAL A 60 0.88 15.04 -1.05
CA VAL A 60 0.38 15.64 -2.30
C VAL A 60 -1.14 15.58 -2.29
N PHE A 61 -1.78 16.71 -2.60
CA PHE A 61 -3.22 16.82 -2.74
C PHE A 61 -3.56 16.90 -4.23
N VAL A 62 -4.47 16.05 -4.69
CA VAL A 62 -4.90 16.03 -6.08
C VAL A 62 -6.41 16.12 -6.18
N ASP A 63 -6.90 16.99 -7.06
CA ASP A 63 -8.32 17.08 -7.40
C ASP A 63 -8.71 15.87 -8.26
N ILE A 64 -9.75 15.17 -7.82
CA ILE A 64 -10.29 13.97 -8.47
C ILE A 64 -11.64 14.22 -9.13
N THR A 65 -12.07 15.49 -9.21
CA THR A 65 -13.38 15.85 -9.73
C THR A 65 -13.48 15.49 -11.21
N GLY A 66 -14.48 14.67 -11.56
CA GLY A 66 -14.70 14.20 -12.94
C GLY A 66 -13.87 12.98 -13.35
N VAL A 67 -13.00 12.47 -12.47
CA VAL A 67 -12.21 11.26 -12.75
C VAL A 67 -13.04 10.01 -12.50
N ILE A 68 -13.10 9.13 -13.49
CA ILE A 68 -13.75 7.81 -13.42
C ILE A 68 -12.72 6.78 -12.95
N GLU A 69 -13.14 5.80 -12.16
CA GLU A 69 -12.26 4.76 -11.59
C GLU A 69 -11.04 5.34 -10.84
N VAL A 70 -11.30 6.30 -9.95
CA VAL A 70 -10.28 7.07 -9.19
C VAL A 70 -9.16 6.19 -8.62
N GLU A 71 -9.48 5.05 -7.99
CA GLU A 71 -8.46 4.17 -7.39
C GLU A 71 -7.52 3.54 -8.44
N LYS A 72 -8.03 3.16 -9.62
CA LYS A 72 -7.18 2.66 -10.72
C LYS A 72 -6.25 3.76 -11.24
N ARG A 73 -6.78 4.98 -11.40
CA ARG A 73 -6.02 6.14 -11.86
C ARG A 73 -4.95 6.56 -10.85
N LEU A 74 -5.27 6.57 -9.55
CA LEU A 74 -4.28 6.80 -8.49
C LEU A 74 -3.20 5.72 -8.47
N TYR A 75 -3.58 4.44 -8.66
CA TYR A 75 -2.62 3.34 -8.79
C TYR A 75 -1.65 3.57 -9.96
N LEU A 76 -2.16 3.91 -11.16
CA LEU A 76 -1.32 4.20 -12.33
C LEU A 76 -0.38 5.39 -12.13
N ALA A 77 -0.87 6.49 -11.56
CA ALA A 77 -0.04 7.65 -11.24
C ALA A 77 1.11 7.25 -10.29
N ARG A 78 0.78 6.49 -9.23
CA ARG A 78 1.79 6.00 -8.28
C ARG A 78 2.81 5.06 -8.94
N LYS A 79 2.39 4.12 -9.80
CA LYS A 79 3.31 3.20 -10.49
C LYS A 79 4.28 3.94 -11.42
N GLN A 80 3.81 4.97 -12.12
CA GLN A 80 4.67 5.82 -12.95
C GLN A 80 5.66 6.63 -12.10
N ILE A 81 5.22 7.21 -10.99
CA ILE A 81 6.09 7.96 -10.07
C ILE A 81 7.13 7.05 -9.42
N GLU A 82 6.73 5.85 -8.97
CA GLU A 82 7.65 4.83 -8.42
C GLU A 82 8.73 4.49 -9.46
N LYS A 83 8.33 4.23 -10.72
CA LYS A 83 9.27 3.92 -11.79
C LYS A 83 10.24 5.06 -12.11
N TYR A 84 9.73 6.28 -12.16
CA TYR A 84 10.55 7.48 -12.35
C TYR A 84 11.55 7.63 -11.20
N SER A 85 11.10 7.43 -9.96
CA SER A 85 11.93 7.54 -8.76
C SER A 85 13.08 6.53 -8.79
N GLU A 86 12.82 5.28 -9.17
CA GLU A 86 13.89 4.28 -9.41
C GLU A 86 14.90 4.78 -10.45
N THR A 87 14.42 5.29 -11.58
CA THR A 87 15.26 5.76 -12.70
C THR A 87 16.14 6.95 -12.31
N GLN A 88 15.63 7.81 -11.42
CA GLN A 88 16.34 8.97 -10.90
C GLN A 88 17.09 8.68 -9.59
N SER A 89 17.06 7.44 -9.08
CA SER A 89 17.65 7.06 -7.79
C SER A 89 17.10 7.85 -6.59
N ILE A 90 15.81 8.23 -6.64
CA ILE A 90 15.07 8.86 -5.55
C ILE A 90 14.53 7.76 -4.64
N ASP A 91 14.92 7.78 -3.36
CA ASP A 91 14.39 6.85 -2.34
C ASP A 91 12.98 7.29 -1.92
N LEU A 92 12.00 7.00 -2.76
CA LEU A 92 10.59 7.36 -2.59
C LEU A 92 9.76 6.16 -2.11
N TYR A 93 8.87 6.39 -1.16
CA TYR A 93 7.88 5.40 -0.74
C TYR A 93 6.53 6.03 -0.41
N PHE A 94 5.49 5.74 -1.19
CA PHE A 94 4.12 6.08 -0.84
C PHE A 94 3.59 5.15 0.25
N THR A 95 3.33 5.72 1.43
CA THR A 95 2.63 5.03 2.52
C THR A 95 1.16 4.79 2.20
N SER A 96 0.57 5.71 1.44
CA SER A 96 -0.82 5.72 0.98
C SER A 96 -0.97 6.73 -0.14
N LEU A 97 -1.87 6.44 -1.08
CA LEU A 97 -2.37 7.39 -2.08
C LEU A 97 -3.83 7.00 -2.35
N SER A 98 -4.77 7.68 -1.70
CA SER A 98 -6.19 7.35 -1.77
C SER A 98 -7.05 8.58 -1.48
N HIS A 99 -8.32 8.51 -1.88
CA HIS A 99 -9.35 9.46 -1.48
C HIS A 99 -10.16 9.00 -0.26
N ARG A 100 -9.84 7.82 0.30
CA ARG A 100 -10.60 7.19 1.41
C ARG A 100 -9.74 6.87 2.61
N THR A 101 -8.48 6.52 2.41
CA THR A 101 -7.56 6.12 3.47
C THR A 101 -6.30 6.98 3.46
N ILE A 102 -5.66 7.09 4.63
CA ILE A 102 -4.34 7.71 4.78
C ILE A 102 -3.58 6.97 5.87
N VAL A 103 -2.29 6.74 5.65
CA VAL A 103 -1.44 5.93 6.54
C VAL A 103 -0.36 6.79 7.17
N TYR A 104 -0.52 7.09 8.46
CA TYR A 104 0.55 7.65 9.30
C TYR A 104 1.29 6.49 9.96
N LYS A 105 2.60 6.37 9.68
CA LYS A 105 3.44 5.29 10.22
C LYS A 105 4.89 5.73 10.39
N GLY A 106 5.71 4.94 11.07
CA GLY A 106 7.13 5.22 11.17
C GLY A 106 7.84 4.26 12.10
N TRP A 107 9.15 4.45 12.28
CA TRP A 107 9.96 3.64 13.18
C TRP A 107 9.91 4.19 14.61
N LEU A 108 8.82 3.94 15.31
CA LEU A 108 8.58 4.44 16.67
C LEU A 108 7.75 3.46 17.49
N ARG A 109 7.71 3.64 18.81
CA ARG A 109 6.77 2.89 19.66
C ARG A 109 5.35 3.39 19.44
N SER A 110 4.37 2.52 19.62
CA SER A 110 2.95 2.83 19.37
C SER A 110 2.44 4.05 20.14
N ASP A 111 2.93 4.28 21.37
CA ASP A 111 2.56 5.43 22.22
C ASP A 111 3.08 6.77 21.69
N GLN A 112 4.09 6.76 20.82
CA GLN A 112 4.76 7.97 20.33
C GLN A 112 4.12 8.55 19.07
N ILE A 113 3.21 7.82 18.40
CA ILE A 113 2.71 8.22 17.07
C ILE A 113 1.96 9.55 17.09
N LYS A 114 1.13 9.76 18.12
CA LYS A 114 0.43 11.03 18.33
C LYS A 114 1.40 12.15 18.71
N GLY A 115 2.48 11.85 19.41
CA GLY A 115 3.52 12.82 19.75
C GLY A 115 4.29 13.28 18.51
N LEU A 116 4.64 12.34 17.62
CA LEU A 116 5.39 12.65 16.41
C LEU A 116 4.53 13.40 15.38
N TYR A 117 3.35 12.91 15.04
CA TYR A 117 2.51 13.52 13.99
C TYR A 117 1.51 14.49 14.58
N LEU A 118 1.77 15.80 14.43
CA LEU A 118 0.93 16.85 15.02
C LEU A 118 -0.48 16.87 14.43
N ASP A 119 -0.65 16.39 13.20
CA ASP A 119 -1.96 16.21 12.57
C ASP A 119 -2.89 15.31 13.41
N LEU A 120 -2.34 14.27 14.06
CA LEU A 120 -3.11 13.31 14.86
C LEU A 120 -3.54 13.86 16.23
N GLN A 121 -3.07 15.06 16.59
CA GLN A 121 -3.50 15.78 17.79
C GLN A 121 -4.62 16.78 17.49
N ASN A 122 -4.86 17.08 16.21
CA ASN A 122 -5.87 18.05 15.82
C ASN A 122 -7.28 17.45 15.95
N GLU A 123 -8.19 18.14 16.61
CA GLU A 123 -9.59 17.70 16.79
C GLU A 123 -10.35 17.55 15.47
N ALA A 124 -9.91 18.24 14.41
CA ALA A 124 -10.45 18.09 13.06
C ALA A 124 -10.02 16.77 12.38
N TYR A 125 -9.01 16.07 12.91
CA TYR A 125 -8.65 14.73 12.44
C TYR A 125 -9.68 13.72 12.94
N GLN A 126 -10.72 13.52 12.15
CA GLN A 126 -11.82 12.61 12.44
C GLN A 126 -11.87 11.49 11.43
N SER A 127 -12.15 10.27 11.91
CA SER A 127 -12.37 9.11 11.07
C SER A 127 -13.45 8.22 11.66
N LYS A 128 -14.21 7.54 10.80
CA LYS A 128 -15.15 6.49 11.20
C LYS A 128 -14.43 5.22 11.68
N LEU A 129 -13.19 5.02 11.22
CA LEU A 129 -12.39 3.82 11.47
C LEU A 129 -10.91 4.20 11.67
N GLY A 130 -10.27 3.58 12.66
CA GLY A 130 -8.83 3.66 12.86
C GLY A 130 -8.24 2.25 12.95
N LEU A 131 -7.16 2.01 12.22
CA LEU A 131 -6.44 0.75 12.20
C LEU A 131 -5.02 0.98 12.72
N VAL A 132 -4.59 0.14 13.66
CA VAL A 132 -3.30 0.29 14.33
C VAL A 132 -2.56 -1.04 14.30
N HIS A 133 -1.25 -0.95 14.06
CA HIS A 133 -0.37 -2.10 14.07
C HIS A 133 0.94 -1.75 14.75
N SER A 134 1.39 -2.61 15.66
CA SER A 134 2.72 -2.54 16.24
C SER A 134 3.53 -3.73 15.75
N ARG A 135 4.67 -3.46 15.11
CA ARG A 135 5.51 -4.50 14.53
C ARG A 135 6.69 -4.77 15.46
N PHE A 136 6.93 -6.04 15.76
CA PHE A 136 8.19 -6.51 16.32
C PHE A 136 9.12 -6.94 15.18
N SER A 137 10.36 -6.47 15.17
CA SER A 137 11.36 -6.79 14.14
C SER A 137 12.63 -7.27 14.82
N THR A 138 13.21 -8.35 14.31
CA THR A 138 14.53 -8.86 14.74
C THR A 138 15.69 -8.04 14.16
N ASN A 139 15.42 -7.15 13.20
CA ASN A 139 16.41 -6.23 12.65
C ASN A 139 16.58 -4.99 13.54
N THR A 140 17.83 -4.63 13.81
CA THR A 140 18.22 -3.40 14.54
C THR A 140 18.36 -2.18 13.64
N PHE A 141 18.28 -2.35 12.31
CA PHE A 141 18.40 -1.23 11.37
C PHE A 141 17.06 -0.48 11.21
N PRO A 142 17.08 0.87 11.30
CA PRO A 142 15.93 1.73 11.05
C PRO A 142 15.26 1.40 9.71
N SER A 143 13.94 1.25 9.68
CA SER A 143 13.22 1.20 8.41
C SER A 143 11.82 1.78 8.52
N TRP A 144 11.72 3.07 8.19
CA TRP A 144 10.45 3.81 8.17
C TRP A 144 9.44 3.21 7.20
N LYS A 145 9.88 2.84 5.98
CA LYS A 145 9.00 2.24 4.96
C LYS A 145 8.43 0.88 5.35
N ARG A 146 9.19 0.08 6.12
CA ARG A 146 8.80 -1.27 6.58
C ARG A 146 7.94 -1.27 7.85
N ALA A 147 7.56 -0.11 8.37
CA ALA A 147 6.54 -0.01 9.39
C ALA A 147 5.16 -0.36 8.80
N HIS A 148 4.25 -0.83 9.64
CA HIS A 148 2.84 -1.00 9.29
C HIS A 148 2.01 0.19 9.81
N PRO A 149 0.77 0.39 9.32
CA PRO A 149 0.11 -0.36 8.26
C PRO A 149 0.78 -0.26 6.87
N ASN A 150 0.50 -1.21 5.98
CA ASN A 150 0.69 -0.99 4.54
C ASN A 150 -0.56 -0.31 3.96
N ARG A 151 -0.70 -0.20 2.63
CA ARG A 151 -1.75 0.63 2.02
C ARG A 151 -3.15 0.11 2.28
N MET A 152 -3.29 -1.21 2.20
CA MET A 152 -4.52 -1.93 2.50
C MET A 152 -4.36 -2.86 3.69
N LEU A 153 -3.17 -3.41 3.93
CA LEU A 153 -2.97 -4.59 4.77
C LEU A 153 -2.15 -4.32 6.05
N MET A 154 -2.60 -4.94 7.14
CA MET A 154 -1.84 -5.15 8.37
C MET A 154 -1.65 -6.64 8.58
N HIS A 155 -0.44 -7.04 8.90
CA HIS A 155 -0.06 -8.44 9.00
C HIS A 155 0.74 -8.68 10.27
N ASN A 156 0.24 -9.61 11.07
CA ASN A 156 0.97 -10.19 12.18
C ASN A 156 1.31 -11.64 11.81
N GLY A 157 2.57 -11.92 11.53
CA GLY A 157 2.97 -13.20 11.01
C GLY A 157 4.17 -13.13 10.09
N GLU A 158 4.37 -14.21 9.33
CA GLU A 158 5.41 -14.35 8.32
C GLU A 158 4.87 -15.16 7.14
N ILE A 159 5.19 -14.74 5.92
CA ILE A 159 4.84 -15.50 4.70
C ILE A 159 6.02 -16.38 4.29
N ASN A 160 5.92 -17.67 4.58
CA ASN A 160 6.98 -18.65 4.34
C ASN A 160 7.16 -18.97 2.85
N THR A 161 6.11 -18.82 2.05
CA THR A 161 6.12 -19.15 0.62
C THR A 161 6.51 -17.98 -0.29
N ILE A 162 6.90 -16.83 0.28
CA ILE A 162 6.98 -15.55 -0.43
C ILE A 162 7.82 -15.58 -1.70
N LYS A 163 8.94 -16.31 -1.72
CA LYS A 163 9.81 -16.43 -2.91
C LYS A 163 9.08 -17.10 -4.07
N GLY A 164 8.34 -18.17 -3.78
CA GLY A 164 7.52 -18.86 -4.77
C GLY A 164 6.41 -17.95 -5.28
N ASN A 165 5.74 -17.25 -4.36
CA ASN A 165 4.63 -16.36 -4.68
C ASN A 165 5.06 -15.18 -5.58
N VAL A 166 6.20 -14.55 -5.28
CA VAL A 166 6.78 -13.48 -6.10
C VAL A 166 7.08 -13.98 -7.52
N ASN A 167 7.72 -15.14 -7.65
CA ASN A 167 8.05 -15.73 -8.95
C ASN A 167 6.79 -16.02 -9.77
N TRP A 168 5.76 -16.59 -9.15
CA TRP A 168 4.50 -16.84 -9.83
C TRP A 168 3.81 -15.53 -10.21
N MET A 169 3.72 -14.55 -9.30
CA MET A 169 3.14 -13.24 -9.62
C MET A 169 3.84 -12.57 -10.80
N ARG A 170 5.18 -12.60 -10.83
CA ARG A 170 5.99 -12.10 -11.95
C ARG A 170 5.66 -12.81 -13.26
N ALA A 171 5.48 -14.13 -13.23
CA ALA A 171 5.16 -14.93 -14.42
C ALA A 171 3.79 -14.58 -15.02
N ARG A 172 2.78 -14.25 -14.20
CA ARG A 172 1.42 -13.87 -14.67
C ARG A 172 1.21 -12.36 -14.84
N GLN A 173 2.09 -11.52 -14.30
CA GLN A 173 1.93 -10.07 -14.26
C GLN A 173 1.52 -9.47 -15.59
N ASN A 174 2.25 -9.77 -16.68
CA ASN A 174 1.98 -9.14 -17.98
C ASN A 174 0.54 -9.36 -18.43
N LYS A 175 -0.01 -10.57 -18.22
CA LYS A 175 -1.39 -10.87 -18.60
C LYS A 175 -2.40 -10.22 -17.65
N LEU A 176 -2.10 -10.18 -16.35
CA LEU A 176 -2.95 -9.53 -15.36
C LEU A 176 -3.06 -8.02 -15.62
N VAL A 177 -1.93 -7.35 -15.85
CA VAL A 177 -1.87 -5.90 -16.13
C VAL A 177 -2.58 -5.60 -17.44
N GLU A 178 -2.33 -6.37 -18.51
CA GLU A 178 -3.02 -6.22 -19.79
C GLU A 178 -4.54 -6.39 -19.65
N THR A 179 -4.99 -7.33 -18.82
CA THR A 179 -6.43 -7.54 -18.60
C THR A 179 -7.09 -6.36 -17.88
N LEU A 180 -6.35 -5.70 -16.98
CA LEU A 180 -6.91 -4.62 -16.16
C LEU A 180 -6.77 -3.23 -16.80
N PHE A 181 -5.70 -3.00 -17.55
CA PHE A 181 -5.30 -1.68 -18.06
C PHE A 181 -5.18 -1.62 -19.58
N GLU A 182 -5.32 -2.75 -20.29
CA GLU A 182 -5.34 -2.82 -21.76
C GLU A 182 -4.16 -2.07 -22.40
N ASP A 183 -4.42 -0.99 -23.13
CA ASP A 183 -3.43 -0.15 -23.81
C ASP A 183 -2.53 0.65 -22.85
N GLU A 184 -2.91 0.75 -21.58
CA GLU A 184 -2.16 1.47 -20.54
C GLU A 184 -1.23 0.55 -19.75
N LYS A 185 -1.09 -0.73 -20.15
CA LYS A 185 -0.31 -1.75 -19.42
C LYS A 185 1.15 -1.37 -19.16
N ASP A 186 1.76 -0.60 -20.06
CA ASP A 186 3.17 -0.22 -19.95
C ASP A 186 3.43 0.77 -18.79
N LYS A 187 2.38 1.38 -18.23
CA LYS A 187 2.46 2.23 -17.03
C LYS A 187 2.72 1.42 -15.74
N VAL A 188 2.48 0.11 -15.75
CA VAL A 188 2.67 -0.77 -14.58
C VAL A 188 3.85 -1.70 -14.83
N HIS A 189 5.04 -1.29 -14.38
CA HIS A 189 6.25 -2.07 -14.59
C HIS A 189 6.35 -3.33 -13.71
N PHE A 190 6.00 -3.19 -12.43
CA PHE A 190 5.95 -4.30 -11.46
C PHE A 190 4.73 -4.16 -10.56
N ILE A 191 3.97 -5.25 -10.36
CA ILE A 191 2.87 -5.31 -9.40
C ILE A 191 3.45 -5.28 -7.98
N VAL A 192 4.46 -6.12 -7.71
CA VAL A 192 5.08 -6.28 -6.40
C VAL A 192 6.45 -5.61 -6.33
N ASP A 193 6.74 -4.93 -5.22
CA ASP A 193 8.08 -4.45 -4.87
C ASP A 193 8.85 -5.52 -4.10
N GLU A 194 9.82 -6.15 -4.74
CA GLU A 194 10.58 -7.28 -4.20
C GLU A 194 11.61 -6.89 -3.11
N ASP A 195 11.96 -5.60 -2.99
CA ASP A 195 12.85 -5.10 -1.93
C ASP A 195 12.11 -4.85 -0.60
N GLY A 196 10.78 -4.96 -0.65
CA GLY A 196 9.87 -4.84 0.48
C GLY A 196 10.00 -5.97 1.52
N SER A 197 9.25 -5.82 2.61
CA SER A 197 8.94 -6.96 3.50
C SER A 197 7.97 -7.92 2.81
N ASP A 198 7.94 -9.17 3.24
CA ASP A 198 6.91 -10.14 2.87
C ASP A 198 5.48 -9.56 2.92
N SER A 199 5.19 -8.83 3.99
CA SER A 199 3.92 -8.20 4.28
C SER A 199 3.58 -7.08 3.30
N SER A 200 4.57 -6.31 2.85
CA SER A 200 4.36 -5.27 1.83
C SER A 200 4.21 -5.87 0.43
N ILE A 201 4.84 -7.00 0.16
CA ILE A 201 4.65 -7.73 -1.11
C ILE A 201 3.21 -8.27 -1.17
N VAL A 202 2.70 -8.84 -0.08
CA VAL A 202 1.28 -9.28 -0.01
C VAL A 202 0.33 -8.09 -0.15
N ASP A 203 0.63 -6.96 0.49
CA ASP A 203 -0.14 -5.72 0.33
C ASP A 203 -0.21 -5.26 -1.13
N ASN A 204 0.91 -5.31 -1.87
CA ASN A 204 0.92 -4.94 -3.29
C ASN A 204 0.07 -5.88 -4.15
N ALA A 205 0.15 -7.20 -3.91
CA ALA A 205 -0.67 -8.18 -4.60
C ALA A 205 -2.17 -7.96 -4.28
N LEU A 206 -2.50 -7.74 -3.01
CA LEU A 206 -3.87 -7.48 -2.55
C LEU A 206 -4.41 -6.19 -3.15
N GLU A 207 -3.63 -5.11 -3.14
CA GLU A 207 -3.98 -3.82 -3.71
C GLU A 207 -4.30 -3.95 -5.20
N PHE A 208 -3.42 -4.59 -5.97
CA PHE A 208 -3.63 -4.80 -7.40
C PHE A 208 -4.88 -5.64 -7.70
N LEU A 209 -5.07 -6.77 -6.99
CA LEU A 209 -6.25 -7.61 -7.18
C LEU A 209 -7.54 -6.88 -6.78
N SER A 210 -7.48 -6.02 -5.77
CA SER A 210 -8.61 -5.21 -5.31
C SER A 210 -9.05 -4.13 -6.31
N LEU A 211 -8.26 -3.87 -7.36
CA LEU A 211 -8.68 -3.03 -8.49
C LEU A 211 -9.61 -3.78 -9.46
N ALA A 212 -9.59 -5.11 -9.43
CA ALA A 212 -10.37 -5.98 -10.33
C ALA A 212 -11.53 -6.71 -9.63
N MET A 213 -11.47 -6.86 -8.31
CA MET A 213 -12.50 -7.52 -7.52
C MET A 213 -12.61 -6.96 -6.10
N GLU A 214 -13.66 -7.34 -5.38
CA GLU A 214 -13.85 -6.97 -3.98
C GLU A 214 -12.66 -7.43 -3.11
N PRO A 215 -12.22 -6.61 -2.14
CA PRO A 215 -11.01 -6.88 -1.35
C PRO A 215 -11.10 -8.18 -0.55
N GLU A 216 -12.30 -8.57 -0.08
CA GLU A 216 -12.50 -9.84 0.61
C GLU A 216 -12.26 -11.05 -0.31
N LYS A 217 -12.64 -10.96 -1.60
CA LYS A 217 -12.38 -12.03 -2.57
C LYS A 217 -10.89 -12.10 -2.92
N ALA A 218 -10.25 -10.94 -3.09
CA ALA A 218 -8.81 -10.87 -3.32
C ALA A 218 -8.03 -11.44 -2.13
N ALA A 219 -8.46 -11.16 -0.90
CA ALA A 219 -7.84 -11.70 0.31
C ALA A 219 -8.05 -13.21 0.42
N MET A 220 -9.26 -13.73 0.17
CA MET A 220 -9.54 -15.17 0.12
C MET A 220 -8.74 -15.89 -0.99
N LEU A 221 -8.44 -15.20 -2.10
CA LEU A 221 -7.64 -15.73 -3.20
C LEU A 221 -6.16 -15.90 -2.80
N LEU A 222 -5.60 -14.88 -2.14
CA LEU A 222 -4.21 -14.90 -1.69
C LEU A 222 -4.02 -15.85 -0.50
N ILE A 223 -4.96 -15.83 0.46
CA ILE A 223 -4.88 -16.55 1.73
C ILE A 223 -6.17 -17.36 1.89
N PRO A 224 -6.28 -18.48 1.16
CA PRO A 224 -7.47 -19.32 1.24
C PRO A 224 -7.51 -20.08 2.56
N GLU A 225 -8.71 -20.24 3.12
CA GLU A 225 -8.90 -21.15 4.25
C GLU A 225 -8.65 -22.61 3.82
N PRO A 226 -8.32 -23.53 4.74
CA PRO A 226 -8.26 -24.95 4.44
C PRO A 226 -9.63 -25.51 4.01
N TRP A 227 -9.86 -25.61 2.70
CA TRP A 227 -11.18 -25.91 2.11
C TRP A 227 -11.34 -27.35 1.60
N LEU A 228 -10.26 -28.03 1.21
CA LEU A 228 -10.32 -29.29 0.46
C LEU A 228 -11.01 -30.44 1.22
N TYR A 229 -10.72 -30.56 2.51
CA TYR A 229 -11.25 -31.60 3.39
C TYR A 229 -12.30 -31.07 4.39
N ASN A 230 -12.72 -29.82 4.23
CA ASN A 230 -13.75 -29.24 5.08
C ASN A 230 -15.14 -29.58 4.53
N GLU A 231 -15.75 -30.63 5.09
CA GLU A 231 -17.09 -31.09 4.71
C GLU A 231 -18.21 -30.14 5.21
N SER A 232 -17.88 -29.21 6.11
CA SER A 232 -18.84 -28.23 6.65
C SER A 232 -19.00 -27.01 5.75
N ASN A 233 -18.14 -26.85 4.73
CA ASN A 233 -18.17 -25.69 3.85
C ASN A 233 -19.40 -25.70 2.93
N ASP A 234 -20.02 -24.54 2.79
CA ASP A 234 -21.04 -24.31 1.77
C ASP A 234 -20.49 -24.69 0.38
N LYS A 235 -21.29 -25.38 -0.42
CA LYS A 235 -20.87 -25.85 -1.76
C LYS A 235 -20.34 -24.71 -2.63
N LYS A 236 -20.91 -23.51 -2.54
CA LYS A 236 -20.45 -22.33 -3.28
C LYS A 236 -19.08 -21.85 -2.83
N VAL A 237 -18.81 -21.88 -1.52
CA VAL A 237 -17.50 -21.53 -0.96
C VAL A 237 -16.44 -22.54 -1.41
N ARG A 238 -16.77 -23.83 -1.33
CA ARG A 238 -15.88 -24.89 -1.85
C ARG A 238 -15.59 -24.71 -3.34
N SER A 239 -16.61 -24.49 -4.17
CA SER A 239 -16.42 -24.28 -5.61
C SER A 239 -15.62 -23.01 -5.94
N PHE A 240 -15.76 -21.94 -5.15
CA PHE A 240 -14.93 -20.75 -5.28
C PHE A 240 -13.46 -21.10 -5.07
N TYR A 241 -13.11 -21.74 -3.95
CA TYR A 241 -11.72 -22.09 -3.67
C TYR A 241 -11.15 -23.11 -4.64
N GLU A 242 -11.95 -24.12 -5.03
CA GLU A 242 -11.55 -25.12 -6.02
C GLU A 242 -11.18 -24.47 -7.35
N PHE A 243 -12.03 -23.59 -7.87
CA PHE A 243 -11.75 -22.86 -9.10
C PHE A 243 -10.47 -22.02 -9.00
N TYR A 244 -10.33 -21.24 -7.93
CA TYR A 244 -9.22 -20.31 -7.78
C TYR A 244 -7.89 -20.97 -7.40
N SER A 245 -7.91 -22.18 -6.83
CA SER A 245 -6.70 -22.95 -6.55
C SER A 245 -5.89 -23.30 -7.80
N TYR A 246 -6.52 -23.32 -8.98
CA TYR A 246 -5.84 -23.49 -10.26
C TYR A 246 -5.20 -22.21 -10.79
N LEU A 247 -5.54 -21.04 -10.23
CA LEU A 247 -5.14 -19.73 -10.75
C LEU A 247 -4.14 -19.00 -9.84
N MET A 248 -4.30 -19.15 -8.52
CA MET A 248 -3.44 -18.54 -7.51
C MET A 248 -3.02 -19.60 -6.50
N GLU A 249 -1.71 -19.74 -6.32
CA GLU A 249 -1.16 -20.51 -5.22
C GLU A 249 -1.29 -19.72 -3.90
N PRO A 250 -1.52 -20.40 -2.77
CA PRO A 250 -1.60 -19.74 -1.47
C PRO A 250 -0.32 -18.96 -1.12
N TRP A 251 -0.52 -17.82 -0.47
CA TRP A 251 0.52 -17.02 0.16
C TRP A 251 0.56 -17.40 1.64
N ASP A 252 1.25 -18.50 1.92
CA ASP A 252 1.11 -19.28 3.14
C ASP A 252 2.18 -18.97 4.19
N GLY A 253 1.82 -19.22 5.44
CA GLY A 253 2.60 -18.98 6.65
C GLY A 253 1.71 -18.70 7.85
N PRO A 254 2.26 -18.60 9.08
CA PRO A 254 1.48 -18.15 10.22
C PRO A 254 1.07 -16.71 9.97
N THR A 255 -0.23 -16.44 9.77
CA THR A 255 -0.71 -15.09 9.45
C THR A 255 -1.96 -14.74 10.22
N MET A 256 -2.01 -13.52 10.73
CA MET A 256 -3.24 -12.80 10.98
C MET A 256 -3.20 -11.57 10.12
N ILE A 257 -4.10 -11.50 9.13
CA ILE A 257 -4.17 -10.40 8.19
C ILE A 257 -5.47 -9.66 8.38
N SER A 258 -5.39 -8.33 8.42
CA SER A 258 -6.55 -7.46 8.28
C SER A 258 -6.33 -6.51 7.13
N PHE A 259 -7.40 -6.21 6.41
CA PHE A 259 -7.35 -5.35 5.24
C PHE A 259 -8.48 -4.33 5.25
N CYS A 260 -8.24 -3.18 4.62
CA CYS A 260 -9.24 -2.13 4.47
C CYS A 260 -9.00 -1.33 3.18
N ASN A 261 -10.06 -1.10 2.40
CA ASN A 261 -10.03 -0.20 1.23
C ASN A 261 -10.74 1.14 1.49
N GLY A 262 -11.03 1.44 2.76
CA GLY A 262 -11.77 2.63 3.19
C GLY A 262 -13.29 2.49 3.18
N ASP A 263 -13.84 1.42 2.59
CA ASP A 263 -15.28 1.11 2.60
C ASP A 263 -15.55 -0.21 3.34
N LYS A 264 -14.78 -1.26 3.00
CA LYS A 264 -14.82 -2.56 3.63
C LYS A 264 -13.59 -2.79 4.49
N ILE A 265 -13.82 -3.46 5.62
CA ILE A 265 -12.79 -4.00 6.50
C ILE A 265 -13.01 -5.51 6.62
N GLY A 266 -11.93 -6.27 6.54
CA GLY A 266 -11.96 -7.71 6.79
C GLY A 266 -10.73 -8.17 7.56
N ALA A 267 -10.82 -9.37 8.13
CA ALA A 267 -9.71 -10.04 8.78
C ALA A 267 -9.76 -11.54 8.48
N LEU A 268 -8.58 -12.14 8.35
CA LEU A 268 -8.33 -13.56 8.08
C LEU A 268 -7.26 -14.06 9.05
N THR A 269 -7.37 -15.32 9.46
CA THR A 269 -6.48 -16.03 10.40
C THR A 269 -6.19 -17.42 9.90
#